data_AF-B4ING7-F1
#
_entry.id   AF-B4ING7-F1
#
_cell.length_a   1.000
_cell.length_b   1.000
_cell.length_c   1.000
_cell.angle_alpha   90.00
_cell.angle_beta   90.00
_cell.angle_gamma   90.00
#
_symmetry.space_group_name_H-M   'P 1'
#
loop_
_entity.id
_entity.type
_entity.pdbx_description
1 polymer ?
#
loop_
_entity_poly.entity_id
_entity_poly.type
_entity_poly.pdbx_seq_one_letter_code
_entity_poly.pdbx_strand_id
1 'polypeptide(L)'
;MAPPVQKGKLRNHSDKTSTEVNCAINENVRKLVRSLSEPGTSQKKLRQMEDTALKIIANQRRSWDPTTTDMEVKRNLDDLAERFRAEGMASLGDTIKDLAIRYLAMDENQQQFDPNRGWSMLELLFCIADRPVQKIRRNRELMEQLRLSIINSMEAAEREPHLQEQAKLEATRNTSETDEDWPALLAEDFLDPPEDDSSDSLSVSI
;
A
#
# COMPACT_ATOMS: atom_id res chain seq x y z
N MET A 1 22.33 51.31 44.58
CA MET A 1 23.18 50.10 44.66
C MET A 1 22.35 48.91 44.23
N ALA A 2 22.69 48.28 43.11
CA ALA A 2 22.03 47.07 42.63
C ALA A 2 22.72 45.82 43.22
N PRO A 3 21.98 44.75 43.57
CA PRO A 3 22.60 43.53 44.08
C PRO A 3 23.34 42.79 42.94
N PRO A 4 24.40 42.02 43.25
CA PRO A 4 25.17 41.34 42.22
C PRO A 4 24.39 40.15 41.67
N VAL A 5 24.38 40.04 40.34
CA VAL A 5 23.86 38.91 39.57
C VAL A 5 24.66 37.65 39.95
N GLN A 6 24.01 36.70 40.64
CA GLN A 6 24.56 35.37 40.84
C GLN A 6 24.59 34.65 39.49
N LYS A 7 25.77 34.60 38.87
CA LYS A 7 26.03 33.73 37.71
C LYS A 7 25.77 32.30 38.15
N GLY A 8 24.79 31.67 37.50
CA GLY A 8 24.38 30.30 37.76
C GLY A 8 25.58 29.36 37.70
N LYS A 9 25.69 28.51 38.72
CA LYS A 9 26.48 27.28 38.62
C LYS A 9 25.82 26.39 37.56
N LEU A 10 26.32 26.45 36.34
CA LEU A 10 26.19 25.36 35.37
C LEU A 10 26.77 24.11 36.05
N ARG A 11 25.89 23.25 36.56
CA ARG A 11 26.26 21.89 36.97
C ARG A 11 26.71 21.17 35.71
N ASN A 12 28.02 21.06 35.54
CA ASN A 12 28.62 20.11 34.60
C ASN A 12 28.22 18.70 35.03
N HIS A 13 27.15 18.17 34.44
CA HIS A 13 26.78 16.76 34.54
C HIS A 13 27.10 16.08 33.21
N SER A 14 28.31 15.52 33.07
CA SER A 14 28.54 14.17 32.51
C SER A 14 30.02 13.89 32.20
N ASP A 15 30.84 13.63 33.21
CA ASP A 15 32.11 12.91 32.99
C ASP A 15 31.85 11.40 33.04
N LYS A 16 31.03 10.89 32.12
CA LYS A 16 30.88 9.43 32.00
C LYS A 16 32.07 8.88 31.24
N THR A 17 32.81 7.99 31.87
CA THR A 17 33.95 7.32 31.21
C THR A 17 33.46 6.48 30.02
N SER A 18 34.29 6.31 28.98
CA SER A 18 33.96 5.46 27.81
C SER A 18 33.51 4.05 28.22
N THR A 19 34.09 3.53 29.31
CA THR A 19 33.70 2.30 29.99
C THR A 19 32.27 2.31 30.51
N GLU A 20 31.83 3.37 31.19
CA GLU A 20 30.45 3.50 31.68
C GLU A 20 29.44 3.55 30.53
N VAL A 21 29.77 4.27 29.46
CA VAL A 21 28.95 4.34 28.25
C VAL A 21 28.81 2.95 27.62
N ASN A 22 29.91 2.21 27.50
CA ASN A 22 29.88 0.83 26.97
C ASN A 22 29.08 -0.13 27.85
N CYS A 23 29.21 -0.02 29.17
CA CYS A 23 28.42 -0.80 30.12
C CYS A 23 26.93 -0.52 29.96
N ALA A 24 26.54 0.76 29.88
CA ALA A 24 25.15 1.17 29.71
C ALA A 24 24.56 0.67 28.37
N ILE A 25 25.32 0.77 27.28
CA ILE A 25 24.91 0.23 25.97
C ILE A 25 24.69 -1.27 26.08
N ASN A 26 25.67 -2.02 26.63
CA ASN A 26 25.57 -3.47 26.73
C ASN A 26 24.35 -3.91 27.55
N GLU A 27 24.08 -3.21 28.66
CA GLU A 27 22.91 -3.50 29.48
C GLU A 27 21.60 -3.25 28.74
N ASN A 28 21.49 -2.11 28.05
CA ASN A 28 20.30 -1.76 27.28
C ASN A 28 20.06 -2.72 26.12
N VAL A 29 21.11 -3.17 25.43
CA VAL A 29 21.00 -4.17 24.35
C VAL A 29 20.47 -5.49 24.90
N ARG A 30 20.97 -5.96 26.05
CA ARG A 30 20.46 -7.18 26.68
C ARG A 30 19.01 -7.04 27.10
N LYS A 31 18.62 -5.90 27.69
CA LYS A 31 17.22 -5.61 28.04
C LYS A 31 16.32 -5.63 26.80
N LEU A 32 16.77 -5.01 25.71
CA LEU A 32 16.04 -4.98 24.44
C LEU A 32 15.85 -6.41 23.89
N VAL A 33 16.91 -7.20 23.79
CA VAL A 33 16.84 -8.59 23.30
C VAL A 33 15.86 -9.42 24.13
N ARG A 34 15.89 -9.28 25.46
CA ARG A 34 14.95 -9.96 26.35
C ARG A 34 13.50 -9.53 26.12
N SER A 35 13.26 -8.24 25.95
CA SER A 35 11.92 -7.70 25.73
C SER A 35 11.32 -8.12 24.38
N LEU A 36 12.16 -8.35 23.37
CA LEU A 36 11.75 -8.77 22.03
C LEU A 36 11.73 -10.29 21.83
N SER A 37 12.23 -11.07 22.80
CA SER A 37 12.27 -12.53 22.70
C SER A 37 10.91 -13.14 23.05
N GLU A 38 10.57 -14.24 22.39
CA GLU A 38 9.34 -14.97 22.64
C GLU A 38 9.30 -15.52 24.08
N PRO A 39 8.12 -15.49 24.74
CA PRO A 39 7.93 -16.17 26.01
C PRO A 39 8.31 -17.66 25.90
N GLY A 40 9.16 -18.15 26.80
CA GLY A 40 9.65 -19.53 26.76
C GLY A 40 10.94 -19.76 25.97
N THR A 41 11.57 -18.70 25.44
CA THR A 41 12.92 -18.79 24.86
C THR A 41 13.90 -19.34 25.88
N SER A 42 14.64 -20.40 25.52
CA SER A 42 15.61 -21.03 26.44
C SER A 42 16.74 -20.08 26.79
N GLN A 43 17.27 -20.18 28.02
CA GLN A 43 18.35 -19.30 28.49
C GLN A 43 19.60 -19.39 27.60
N LYS A 44 19.89 -20.56 27.03
CA LYS A 44 21.01 -20.75 26.09
C LYS A 44 20.79 -19.96 24.81
N LYS A 45 19.59 -20.04 24.21
CA LYS A 45 19.24 -19.30 23.00
C LYS A 45 19.21 -17.79 23.25
N LEU A 46 18.68 -17.37 24.40
CA LEU A 46 18.64 -15.97 24.80
C LEU A 46 20.04 -15.37 24.93
N ARG A 47 20.99 -16.06 25.58
CA ARG A 47 22.39 -15.61 25.66
C ARG A 47 23.02 -15.51 24.27
N GLN A 48 22.77 -16.48 23.39
CA GLN A 48 23.28 -16.44 22.02
C GLN A 48 22.73 -15.22 21.25
N MET A 49 21.44 -14.88 21.42
CA MET A 49 20.84 -13.69 20.83
C MET A 49 21.45 -12.40 21.40
N GLU A 50 21.66 -12.33 22.71
CA GLU A 50 22.34 -11.20 23.38
C GLU A 50 23.75 -11.00 22.80
N ASP A 51 24.55 -12.06 22.74
CA ASP A 51 25.93 -12.00 22.22
C ASP A 51 25.96 -11.60 20.73
N THR A 52 25.01 -12.12 19.94
CA THR A 52 24.89 -11.77 18.53
C THR A 52 24.54 -10.29 18.35
N ALA A 53 23.57 -9.78 19.10
CA ALA A 53 23.16 -8.37 19.03
C ALA A 53 24.30 -7.44 19.47
N LEU A 54 25.00 -7.78 20.56
CA LEU A 54 26.16 -7.02 21.04
C LEU A 54 27.28 -6.97 19.98
N LYS A 55 27.55 -8.10 19.31
CA LYS A 55 28.55 -8.17 18.23
C LYS A 55 28.16 -7.29 17.03
N ILE A 56 26.88 -7.32 16.64
CA ILE A 56 26.37 -6.47 15.53
C ILE A 56 26.57 -5.00 15.87
N ILE A 57 26.11 -4.57 17.06
CA ILE A 57 26.20 -3.17 17.49
C ILE A 57 27.65 -2.72 17.64
N ALA A 58 28.53 -3.57 18.20
CA ALA A 58 29.94 -3.26 18.32
C ALA A 58 30.63 -3.08 16.96
N ASN A 59 30.26 -3.89 15.97
CA ASN A 59 30.79 -3.77 14.61
C ASN A 59 30.25 -2.52 13.90
N GLN A 60 28.93 -2.32 13.92
CA GLN A 60 28.30 -1.19 13.27
C GLN A 60 28.75 0.14 13.87
N ARG A 61 28.98 0.21 15.19
CA ARG A 61 29.48 1.43 15.84
C ARG A 61 30.87 1.83 15.37
N ARG A 62 31.73 0.88 15.00
CA ARG A 62 33.07 1.19 14.47
C ARG A 62 33.02 1.73 13.04
N SER A 63 31.99 1.36 12.29
CA SER A 63 31.77 1.78 10.91
C SER A 63 30.62 2.78 10.79
N TRP A 64 30.14 3.35 11.91
CA TRP A 64 29.01 4.26 11.90
C TRP A 64 29.50 5.61 11.41
N ASP A 65 29.23 5.87 10.14
CA ASP A 65 29.19 7.21 9.60
C ASP A 65 27.74 7.67 9.71
N PRO A 66 27.41 8.81 10.36
CA PRO A 66 26.06 9.35 10.34
C PRO A 66 25.70 9.70 8.88
N THR A 67 25.12 8.74 8.17
CA THR A 67 24.71 8.89 6.78
C THR A 67 23.53 9.85 6.66
N THR A 68 22.66 9.86 7.67
CA THR A 68 21.46 10.68 7.72
C THR A 68 21.78 12.09 8.18
N THR A 69 22.02 12.95 7.20
CA THR A 69 21.91 14.39 7.42
C THR A 69 20.45 14.77 7.72
N ASP A 70 20.22 15.86 8.43
CA ASP A 70 18.88 16.44 8.68
C ASP A 70 18.02 16.51 7.39
N MET A 71 18.67 16.72 6.25
CA MET A 71 18.05 16.79 4.93
C MET A 71 17.50 15.45 4.44
N GLU A 72 18.19 14.34 4.71
CA GLU A 72 17.73 13.00 4.32
C GLU A 72 16.52 12.57 5.14
N VAL A 73 16.50 12.83 6.44
CA VAL A 73 15.35 12.48 7.28
C VAL A 73 14.13 13.34 6.94
N LYS A 74 14.32 14.64 6.68
CA LYS A 74 13.25 15.51 6.17
C LYS A 74 12.68 15.01 4.84
N ARG A 75 13.56 14.67 3.90
CA ARG A 75 13.14 14.10 2.62
C ARG A 75 12.38 12.79 2.81
N ASN A 76 12.82 11.93 3.73
CA ASN A 76 12.12 10.68 4.04
C ASN A 76 10.72 10.93 4.65
N LEU A 77 10.57 11.95 5.50
CA LEU A 77 9.25 12.39 6.00
C LEU A 77 8.36 12.92 4.88
N ASP A 78 8.93 13.69 3.94
CA ASP A 78 8.23 14.20 2.78
C ASP A 78 7.74 13.10 1.86
N ASP A 79 8.63 12.18 1.50
CA ASP A 79 8.34 11.00 0.69
C ASP A 79 7.28 10.12 1.37
N LEU A 80 7.35 9.93 2.70
CA LEU A 80 6.37 9.14 3.44
C LEU A 80 4.97 9.77 3.38
N ALA A 81 4.86 11.08 3.61
CA ALA A 81 3.56 11.75 3.56
C ALA A 81 2.98 11.77 2.14
N GLU A 82 3.82 11.93 1.11
CA GLU A 82 3.37 11.84 -0.28
C GLU A 82 2.82 10.45 -0.60
N ARG A 83 3.46 9.39 -0.10
CA ARG A 83 2.95 8.02 -0.24
C ARG A 83 1.59 7.86 0.42
N PHE A 84 1.42 8.33 1.66
CA PHE A 84 0.12 8.28 2.32
C PHE A 84 -0.94 9.08 1.56
N ARG A 85 -0.58 10.23 0.98
CA ARG A 85 -1.49 11.00 0.12
C ARG A 85 -1.93 10.21 -1.10
N ALA A 86 -0.99 9.59 -1.82
CA ALA A 86 -1.27 8.76 -2.98
C ALA A 86 -2.18 7.55 -2.65
N GLU A 87 -2.12 7.05 -1.41
CA GLU A 87 -2.96 5.93 -0.94
C GLU A 87 -4.33 6.36 -0.39
N GLY A 88 -4.67 7.65 -0.45
CA GLY A 88 -5.93 8.21 0.07
C GLY A 88 -5.94 8.45 1.58
N MET A 89 -4.77 8.42 2.23
CA MET A 89 -4.57 8.61 3.67
C MET A 89 -3.81 9.91 3.97
N ALA A 90 -4.07 10.98 3.21
CA ALA A 90 -3.33 12.24 3.30
C ALA A 90 -3.26 12.80 4.74
N SER A 91 -4.38 12.77 5.47
CA SER A 91 -4.45 13.24 6.86
C SER A 91 -3.51 12.50 7.81
N LEU A 92 -3.30 11.19 7.60
CA LEU A 92 -2.36 10.39 8.38
C LEU A 92 -0.91 10.79 8.07
N GLY A 93 -0.59 10.99 6.79
CA GLY A 93 0.72 11.47 6.36
C GLY A 93 1.07 12.84 6.95
N ASP A 94 0.11 13.78 6.91
CA ASP A 94 0.28 15.12 7.49
C ASP A 94 0.43 15.08 9.02
N THR A 95 -0.33 14.21 9.69
CA THR A 95 -0.22 14.01 11.15
C THR A 95 1.15 13.45 11.54
N ILE A 96 1.68 12.48 10.78
CA ILE A 96 3.02 11.91 11.04
C ILE A 96 4.10 12.98 10.87
N LYS A 97 4.00 13.81 9.84
CA LYS A 97 4.90 14.95 9.63
C LYS A 97 4.88 15.93 10.79
N ASP A 98 3.68 16.36 11.20
CA ASP A 98 3.51 17.30 12.31
C ASP A 98 4.06 16.71 13.62
N LEU A 99 3.80 15.43 13.90
CA LEU A 99 4.35 14.74 15.08
C LEU A 99 5.88 14.71 15.06
N ALA A 100 6.49 14.39 13.90
CA ALA A 100 7.94 14.35 13.75
C ALA A 100 8.58 15.73 13.96
N ILE A 101 7.98 16.79 13.41
CA ILE A 101 8.43 18.18 13.60
C ILE A 101 8.36 18.56 15.09
N ARG A 102 7.25 18.28 15.76
CA ARG A 102 7.08 18.57 17.19
C ARG A 102 8.07 17.80 18.05
N TYR A 103 8.30 16.53 17.74
CA TYR A 103 9.30 15.71 18.43
C TYR A 103 10.69 16.32 18.30
N LEU A 104 11.11 16.70 17.09
CA LEU A 104 12.41 17.35 16.87
C LEU A 104 12.52 18.72 17.55
N ALA A 105 11.40 19.40 17.77
CA ALA A 105 11.35 20.68 18.48
C ALA A 105 11.41 20.56 20.01
N MET A 106 11.37 19.35 20.59
CA MET A 106 11.45 19.15 22.04
C MET A 106 12.82 19.57 22.59
N ASP A 107 12.83 20.22 23.76
CA ASP A 107 14.05 20.71 24.42
C ASP A 107 15.08 19.59 24.64
N GLU A 108 14.64 18.36 24.92
CA GLU A 108 15.50 17.18 25.09
C GLU A 108 16.27 16.80 23.81
N ASN A 109 15.71 17.14 22.64
CA ASN A 109 16.31 16.90 21.33
C ASN A 109 17.12 18.10 20.83
N GLN A 110 16.94 19.29 21.43
CA GLN A 110 17.70 20.50 21.14
C GLN A 110 18.91 20.71 22.06
N GLN A 111 19.19 19.77 22.98
CA GLN A 111 20.32 19.89 23.90
C GLN A 111 21.67 19.96 23.15
N GLN A 112 22.51 20.93 23.52
CA GLN A 112 23.78 21.29 22.88
C GLN A 112 24.81 20.16 22.71
N PHE A 113 24.64 19.04 23.43
CA PHE A 113 25.64 17.95 23.46
C PHE A 113 25.39 16.83 22.45
N ASP A 114 24.19 16.72 21.86
CA ASP A 114 23.89 15.75 20.80
C ASP A 114 22.76 16.27 19.90
N PRO A 115 23.07 17.16 18.94
CA PRO A 115 22.09 17.75 18.02
C PRO A 115 21.44 16.71 17.08
N ASN A 116 21.98 15.49 17.01
CA ASN A 116 21.52 14.44 16.09
C ASN A 116 20.60 13.42 16.75
N ARG A 117 20.41 13.48 18.08
CA ARG A 117 19.67 12.45 18.83
C ARG A 117 18.23 12.26 18.36
N GLY A 118 17.53 13.36 18.09
CA GLY A 118 16.15 13.31 17.58
C GLY A 118 16.09 12.70 16.17
N TRP A 119 17.05 13.04 15.33
CA TRP A 119 17.14 12.55 13.95
C TRP A 119 17.43 11.05 13.89
N SER A 120 18.39 10.55 14.68
CA SER A 120 18.71 9.12 14.75
C SER A 120 17.54 8.29 15.28
N MET A 121 16.72 8.83 16.18
CA MET A 121 15.50 8.16 16.63
C MET A 121 14.46 8.05 15.51
N LEU A 122 14.24 9.13 14.74
CA LEU A 122 13.34 9.09 13.60
C LEU A 122 13.82 8.11 12.53
N GLU A 123 15.12 8.10 12.23
CA GLU A 123 15.71 7.13 11.31
C GLU A 123 15.46 5.69 11.77
N LEU A 124 15.69 5.39 13.06
CA LEU A 124 15.39 4.07 13.62
C LEU A 124 13.91 3.70 13.42
N LEU A 125 12.99 4.63 13.68
CA LEU A 125 11.56 4.42 13.48
C LEU A 125 11.23 4.16 12.01
N PHE A 126 11.86 4.88 11.07
CA PHE A 126 11.71 4.63 9.64
C PHE A 126 12.19 3.23 9.24
N CYS A 127 13.36 2.81 9.72
CA CYS A 127 13.91 1.49 9.44
C CYS A 127 13.00 0.35 9.96
N ILE A 128 12.41 0.54 11.15
CA ILE A 128 11.50 -0.46 11.73
C ILE A 128 10.14 -0.45 11.00
N ALA A 129 9.68 0.72 10.55
CA ALA A 129 8.38 0.89 9.88
C ALA A 129 8.37 0.43 8.41
N ASP A 130 9.51 0.40 7.72
CA ASP A 130 9.57 0.06 6.29
C ASP A 130 8.99 -1.34 6.00
N ARG A 131 9.39 -2.36 6.76
CA ARG A 131 8.88 -3.74 6.58
C ARG A 131 7.37 -3.90 6.76
N PRO A 132 6.73 -3.43 7.86
CA PRO A 132 5.29 -3.56 8.03
C PRO A 132 4.50 -2.77 6.98
N VAL A 133 4.95 -1.58 6.57
CA VAL A 133 4.32 -0.80 5.49
C VAL A 133 4.36 -1.55 4.17
N GLN A 134 5.51 -2.12 3.80
CA GLN A 134 5.65 -2.96 2.60
C GLN A 134 4.73 -4.20 2.65
N LYS A 135 4.55 -4.81 3.83
CA LYS A 135 3.69 -5.99 4.00
C LYS A 135 2.21 -5.64 3.81
N ILE A 136 1.73 -4.52 4.36
CA ILE A 136 0.36 -4.04 4.17
C ILE A 136 0.10 -3.79 2.67
N ARG A 137 1.06 -3.16 1.99
CA ARG A 137 0.97 -2.88 0.56
C ARG A 137 0.85 -4.14 -0.30
N ARG A 138 1.76 -5.10 -0.12
CA ARG A 138 1.71 -6.38 -0.84
C ARG A 138 0.38 -7.10 -0.61
N ASN A 139 -0.15 -7.04 0.61
CA ASN A 139 -1.46 -7.61 0.91
C ASN A 139 -2.59 -6.88 0.18
N ARG A 140 -2.56 -5.54 0.10
CA ARG A 140 -3.56 -4.76 -0.62
C ARG A 140 -3.53 -5.06 -2.13
N GLU A 141 -2.34 -5.10 -2.73
CA GLU A 141 -2.16 -5.46 -4.14
C GLU A 141 -2.66 -6.88 -4.44
N LEU A 142 -2.35 -7.84 -3.55
CA LEU A 142 -2.83 -9.21 -3.66
C LEU A 142 -4.35 -9.32 -3.54
N MET A 143 -4.97 -8.57 -2.62
CA MET A 143 -6.43 -8.54 -2.46
C MET A 143 -7.13 -7.93 -3.68
N GLU A 144 -6.55 -6.89 -4.30
CA GLU A 144 -7.11 -6.29 -5.52
C GLU A 144 -6.98 -7.24 -6.72
N GLN A 145 -5.84 -7.94 -6.85
CA GLN A 145 -5.68 -8.99 -7.86
C GLN A 145 -6.72 -10.11 -7.71
N LEU A 146 -6.96 -10.56 -6.46
CA LEU A 146 -7.99 -11.55 -6.16
C LEU A 146 -9.39 -11.05 -6.55
N ARG A 147 -9.71 -9.80 -6.20
CA ARG A 147 -10.99 -9.17 -6.56
C ARG A 147 -11.18 -9.12 -8.07
N LEU A 148 -10.19 -8.64 -8.81
CA LEU A 148 -10.23 -8.57 -10.28
C LEU A 148 -10.35 -9.97 -10.91
N SER A 149 -9.65 -10.97 -10.38
CA SER A 149 -9.77 -12.35 -10.83
C SER A 149 -11.18 -12.90 -10.64
N ILE A 150 -11.82 -12.60 -9.51
CA ILE A 150 -13.20 -13.03 -9.24
C ILE A 150 -14.15 -12.36 -10.25
N ILE A 151 -14.04 -11.05 -10.47
CA ILE A 151 -14.85 -10.32 -11.44
C ILE A 151 -14.68 -10.92 -12.85
N ASN A 152 -13.44 -11.11 -13.30
CA ASN A 152 -13.17 -11.71 -14.60
C ASN A 152 -13.74 -13.13 -14.73
N SER A 153 -13.68 -13.93 -13.66
CA SER A 153 -14.26 -15.28 -13.65
C SER A 153 -15.79 -15.26 -13.73
N MET A 154 -16.44 -14.28 -13.08
CA MET A 154 -17.89 -14.10 -13.15
C MET A 154 -18.31 -13.66 -14.55
N GLU A 155 -17.62 -12.67 -15.13
CA GLU A 155 -17.90 -12.23 -16.49
C GLU A 155 -17.65 -13.34 -17.53
N ALA A 156 -16.64 -14.18 -17.32
CA ALA A 156 -16.39 -15.34 -18.19
C ALA A 156 -17.51 -16.37 -18.08
N ALA A 157 -17.98 -16.67 -16.85
CA ALA A 157 -19.10 -17.57 -16.62
C ALA A 157 -20.43 -17.04 -17.17
N GLU A 158 -20.64 -15.72 -17.20
CA GLU A 158 -21.80 -15.10 -17.85
C GLU A 158 -21.71 -15.13 -19.38
N ARG A 159 -20.51 -15.07 -19.97
CA ARG A 159 -20.31 -15.15 -21.43
C ARG A 159 -20.34 -16.59 -21.98
N GLU A 160 -19.94 -17.57 -21.18
CA GLU A 160 -19.92 -19.00 -21.56
C GLU A 160 -21.27 -19.54 -22.11
N PRO A 161 -22.44 -19.28 -21.48
CA PRO A 161 -23.71 -19.76 -22.01
C PRO A 161 -24.07 -19.12 -23.35
N HIS A 162 -23.78 -17.82 -23.53
CA HIS A 162 -24.02 -17.11 -24.79
C HIS A 162 -23.13 -17.61 -25.94
N LEU A 163 -21.86 -17.93 -25.65
CA LEU A 163 -20.95 -18.52 -26.61
C LEU A 163 -21.32 -19.97 -26.95
N GLN A 164 -21.80 -20.75 -25.98
CA GLN A 164 -22.31 -22.11 -26.23
C GLN A 164 -23.62 -22.10 -27.03
N GLU A 165 -24.51 -21.14 -26.80
CA GLU A 165 -25.72 -20.96 -27.62
C GLU A 165 -25.36 -20.52 -29.04
N GLN A 166 -24.45 -19.56 -29.23
CA GLN A 166 -23.99 -19.17 -30.56
C GLN A 166 -23.28 -20.32 -31.28
N ALA A 167 -22.40 -21.06 -30.62
CA ALA A 167 -21.73 -22.21 -31.22
C ALA A 167 -22.69 -23.35 -31.57
N LYS A 168 -23.75 -23.55 -30.78
CA LYS A 168 -24.83 -24.50 -31.12
C LYS A 168 -25.63 -24.01 -32.33
N LEU A 169 -25.99 -22.72 -32.38
CA LEU A 169 -26.71 -22.11 -33.51
C LEU A 169 -25.90 -22.20 -34.80
N GLU A 170 -24.59 -21.93 -34.75
CA GLU A 170 -23.67 -22.08 -35.88
C GLU A 170 -23.47 -23.54 -36.30
N ALA A 171 -23.39 -24.48 -35.34
CA ALA A 171 -23.30 -25.91 -35.64
C ALA A 171 -24.59 -26.48 -36.24
N THR A 172 -25.76 -25.89 -35.93
CA THR A 172 -27.04 -26.23 -36.55
C THR A 172 -27.29 -25.49 -37.87
N ARG A 173 -26.40 -24.57 -38.27
CA ARG A 173 -26.49 -23.87 -39.55
C ARG A 173 -26.12 -24.84 -40.67
N ASN A 174 -27.13 -25.48 -41.24
CA ASN A 174 -26.98 -26.34 -42.41
C ASN A 174 -26.31 -25.57 -43.55
N THR A 175 -25.11 -25.98 -43.93
CA THR A 175 -24.35 -25.41 -45.07
C THR A 175 -24.88 -25.86 -46.45
N SER A 176 -26.04 -26.51 -46.48
CA SER A 176 -26.71 -26.99 -47.69
C SER A 176 -28.00 -26.24 -48.03
N GLU A 177 -28.45 -25.31 -47.18
CA GLU A 177 -29.44 -24.32 -47.60
C GLU A 177 -28.69 -23.23 -48.37
N THR A 178 -28.67 -23.43 -49.68
CA THR A 178 -28.44 -22.37 -50.67
C THR A 178 -29.33 -21.19 -50.29
N ASP A 179 -28.84 -19.95 -50.37
CA ASP A 179 -29.65 -18.73 -50.21
C ASP A 179 -30.83 -18.78 -51.19
N GLU A 180 -31.95 -19.37 -50.76
CA GLU A 180 -33.19 -19.37 -51.49
C GLU A 180 -33.78 -17.97 -51.35
N ASP A 181 -33.83 -17.26 -52.47
CA ASP A 181 -34.38 -15.92 -52.58
C ASP A 181 -35.91 -16.00 -52.45
N TRP A 182 -36.38 -16.17 -51.21
CA TRP A 182 -37.80 -16.23 -50.82
C TRP A 182 -38.65 -15.10 -51.45
N PRO A 183 -38.16 -13.85 -51.57
CA PRO A 183 -38.86 -12.81 -52.31
C PRO A 183 -39.14 -13.14 -53.77
N ALA A 184 -38.21 -13.78 -54.48
CA ALA A 184 -38.37 -14.14 -55.89
C ALA A 184 -39.36 -15.30 -56.06
N LEU A 185 -39.29 -16.31 -55.19
CA LEU A 185 -40.22 -17.44 -55.19
C LEU A 185 -41.66 -17.02 -54.81
N LEU A 186 -41.82 -16.05 -53.92
CA LEU A 186 -43.14 -15.53 -53.55
C LEU A 186 -43.71 -14.54 -54.58
N ALA A 187 -42.88 -14.01 -55.48
CA ALA A 187 -43.35 -13.12 -56.55
C ALA A 187 -43.95 -13.86 -57.75
N GLU A 188 -43.59 -15.13 -57.96
CA GLU A 188 -44.13 -15.93 -59.07
C GLU A 188 -45.56 -16.46 -58.81
N ASP A 189 -46.02 -16.49 -57.56
CA ASP A 189 -47.31 -17.09 -57.18
C ASP A 189 -48.48 -16.08 -57.12
N PHE A 190 -48.21 -14.78 -57.28
CA PHE A 190 -49.25 -13.77 -57.46
C PHE A 190 -49.46 -13.55 -58.97
N LEU A 191 -50.23 -14.45 -59.59
CA LEU A 191 -50.84 -14.17 -60.89
C LEU A 191 -51.65 -12.88 -60.76
N ASP A 192 -51.35 -11.90 -61.61
CA ASP A 192 -52.16 -10.69 -61.76
C ASP A 192 -53.63 -11.09 -61.93
N PRO A 193 -54.57 -10.54 -61.14
CA PRO A 193 -55.97 -10.85 -61.31
C PRO A 193 -56.42 -10.41 -62.72
N PRO A 194 -57.25 -11.19 -63.42
CA PRO A 194 -57.75 -10.76 -64.72
C PRO A 194 -58.58 -9.49 -64.54
N GLU A 195 -58.26 -8.46 -65.33
CA GLU A 195 -59.13 -7.30 -65.49
C GLU A 195 -60.41 -7.75 -66.21
N ASP A 196 -61.44 -8.09 -65.43
CA ASP A 196 -62.80 -8.22 -65.94
C ASP A 196 -63.67 -7.11 -65.34
N ASP A 197 -64.08 -6.22 -66.25
CA ASP A 197 -65.16 -5.27 -66.11
C ASP A 197 -66.45 -5.96 -65.61
N SER A 198 -66.99 -5.53 -64.46
CA SER A 198 -68.43 -5.68 -64.24
C SER A 198 -68.96 -4.67 -63.22
N SER A 199 -69.85 -3.82 -63.72
CA SER A 199 -70.68 -2.89 -62.96
C SER A 199 -71.62 -3.62 -62.01
N ASP A 200 -71.81 -3.10 -60.79
CA ASP A 200 -73.16 -3.01 -60.26
C ASP A 200 -73.31 -1.87 -59.25
N SER A 201 -74.22 -0.98 -59.58
CA SER A 201 -74.64 0.17 -58.79
C SER A 201 -75.75 -0.28 -57.86
N LEU A 202 -75.53 -0.26 -56.54
CA LEU A 202 -76.63 -0.34 -55.58
C LEU A 202 -76.55 0.82 -54.57
N SER A 203 -77.46 1.74 -54.81
CA SER A 203 -77.85 2.87 -53.98
C SER A 203 -78.46 2.42 -52.65
N VAL A 204 -78.05 3.08 -51.56
CA VAL A 204 -78.78 3.09 -50.30
C VAL A 204 -78.84 4.52 -49.78
N SER A 205 -80.03 5.12 -49.77
CA SER A 205 -80.46 6.11 -48.77
C SER A 205 -81.98 6.36 -48.87
N ILE A 206 -82.66 5.85 -47.83
CA ILE A 206 -83.96 6.23 -47.21
C ILE A 206 -85.22 6.14 -48.06
#